data_AF-A0A371CJZ4-F1
#
_entry.id   AF-A0A371CJZ4-F1
#
_cell.length_a   1.000
_cell.length_b   1.000
_cell.length_c   1.000
_cell.angle_alpha   90.00
_cell.angle_beta   90.00
_cell.angle_gamma   90.00
#
_symmetry.space_group_name_H-M   'P 1'
#
loop_
_entity.id
_entity.type
_entity.pdbx_description
1 polymer ?
#
loop_
_entity_poly.entity_id
_entity_poly.type
_entity_poly.pdbx_seq_one_letter_code
_entity_poly.pdbx_strand_id
1 'polypeptide(L)'
;MRSSTVVIADVSTQERPRDPRLYQTQPIPGTKYSLRLFPGSYVAREWCLEFILTRSEKPILTPANVTVWHIPDPDWAEGVGYNRIFSLEDTFTDSLPGVPIKEEKYVLRDGEKVIVYMPKKSVEFIVPRRPPHTLPFLPGGEHYKLAFA
;
A
#
# COMPACT_ATOMS: atom_id res chain seq x y z
N MET A 1 -28.84 -15.19 -10.29
CA MET A 1 -27.57 -14.44 -10.44
C MET A 1 -27.38 -13.58 -9.21
N ARG A 2 -26.53 -13.99 -8.27
CA ARG A 2 -26.12 -13.13 -7.15
C ARG A 2 -24.92 -12.34 -7.61
N SER A 3 -25.03 -11.01 -7.60
CA SER A 3 -23.93 -10.10 -7.90
C SER A 3 -22.85 -10.31 -6.85
N SER A 4 -21.71 -10.86 -7.26
CA SER A 4 -20.53 -10.96 -6.41
C SER A 4 -19.90 -9.57 -6.33
N THR A 5 -20.40 -8.73 -5.42
CA THR A 5 -19.64 -7.59 -4.94
C THR A 5 -18.48 -8.15 -4.13
N VAL A 6 -17.38 -8.46 -4.82
CA VAL A 6 -16.09 -8.72 -4.16
C VAL A 6 -15.83 -7.50 -3.28
N VAL A 7 -15.60 -7.75 -2.00
CA VAL A 7 -15.28 -6.75 -0.98
C VAL A 7 -13.92 -6.15 -1.33
N ILE A 8 -13.91 -5.22 -2.28
CA ILE A 8 -12.77 -4.33 -2.58
C ILE A 8 -12.65 -3.25 -1.47
N ALA A 9 -13.61 -3.22 -0.54
CA ALA A 9 -13.73 -2.19 0.49
C ALA A 9 -12.71 -2.29 1.63
N ASP A 10 -12.02 -3.41 1.86
CA ASP A 10 -11.24 -3.55 3.11
C ASP A 10 -9.98 -2.66 3.15
N VAL A 11 -9.39 -2.35 1.99
CA VAL A 11 -8.15 -1.54 1.93
C VAL A 11 -8.43 -0.06 1.67
N SER A 12 -9.46 0.27 0.89
CA SER A 12 -9.84 1.66 0.60
C SER A 12 -10.57 2.35 1.77
N THR A 13 -11.03 1.59 2.76
CA THR A 13 -11.74 2.12 3.94
C THR A 13 -10.90 2.19 5.21
N GLN A 14 -9.65 1.74 5.18
CA GLN A 14 -8.78 1.85 6.34
C GLN A 14 -8.38 3.30 6.57
N GLU A 15 -9.09 3.92 7.49
CA GLU A 15 -8.77 5.24 8.01
C GLU A 15 -7.34 5.23 8.55
N ARG A 16 -6.63 6.34 8.33
CA ARG A 16 -5.35 6.56 8.98
C ARG A 16 -5.50 6.35 10.48
N PRO A 17 -4.62 5.57 11.12
CA PRO A 17 -4.66 5.42 12.57
C PRO A 17 -4.65 6.78 13.27
N ARG A 18 -5.50 6.96 14.27
CA ARG A 18 -5.54 8.21 15.06
C ARG A 18 -4.28 8.41 15.90
N ASP A 19 -3.59 7.32 16.24
CA ASP A 19 -2.35 7.32 17.00
C ASP A 19 -1.15 7.48 16.05
N PRO A 20 -0.45 8.62 16.05
CA PRO A 20 0.70 8.86 15.18
C PRO A 20 1.88 7.92 15.44
N ARG A 21 1.94 7.27 16.61
CA ARG A 21 3.01 6.30 16.94
C ARG A 21 2.98 5.04 16.07
N LEU A 22 1.85 4.80 15.39
CA LEU A 22 1.70 3.71 14.44
C LEU A 22 2.27 4.04 13.05
N TYR A 23 2.70 5.29 12.84
CA TYR A 23 3.29 5.73 11.58
C TYR A 23 4.79 5.47 11.56
N GLN A 24 5.27 5.01 10.41
CA GLN A 24 6.69 4.95 10.09
C GLN A 24 6.97 5.94 8.98
N THR A 25 7.78 6.96 9.29
CA THR A 25 8.05 8.06 8.37
C THR A 25 9.50 8.04 7.94
N GLN A 26 9.72 8.11 6.63
CA GLN A 26 11.05 8.17 6.02
C GLN A 26 11.14 9.44 5.14
N PRO A 27 12.00 10.41 5.49
CA PRO A 27 12.27 11.56 4.62
C PRO A 27 12.87 11.12 3.28
N ILE A 28 12.45 11.79 2.20
CA ILE A 28 13.03 11.62 0.88
C ILE A 28 14.17 12.65 0.72
N PRO A 29 15.45 12.22 0.67
CA PRO A 29 16.59 13.14 0.75
C PRO A 29 16.61 14.23 -0.33
N GLY A 30 16.73 15.48 0.10
CA GLY A 30 16.79 16.65 -0.79
C GLY A 30 15.44 17.04 -1.41
N THR A 31 14.33 16.60 -0.81
CA THR A 31 12.99 17.05 -1.16
C THR A 31 12.27 17.58 0.09
N LYS A 32 11.09 18.18 -0.11
CA LYS A 32 10.19 18.59 0.99
C LYS A 32 9.21 17.47 1.40
N TYR A 33 9.41 16.27 0.87
CA TYR A 33 8.48 15.16 0.99
C TYR A 33 9.05 14.05 1.88
N SER A 34 8.16 13.34 2.55
CA SER A 34 8.45 12.11 3.25
C SER A 34 7.47 11.04 2.80
N LEU A 35 7.90 9.79 2.92
CA LEU A 35 7.03 8.63 2.83
C LEU A 35 6.50 8.34 4.22
N ARG A 36 5.20 8.04 4.34
CA ARG A 36 4.58 7.58 5.57
C ARG A 36 3.93 6.23 5.33
N LEU A 37 4.34 5.24 6.12
CA LEU A 37 3.72 3.92 6.19
C LEU A 37 2.87 3.81 7.45
N PHE A 38 1.72 3.18 7.34
CA PHE A 38 0.89 2.81 8.48
C PHE A 38 0.18 1.47 8.23
N PRO A 39 -0.23 0.75 9.29
CA PRO A 39 -0.88 -0.54 9.13
C PRO A 39 -2.17 -0.43 8.32
N GLY A 40 -2.28 -1.24 7.27
CA GLY A 40 -3.54 -1.55 6.60
C GLY A 40 -4.12 -2.87 7.15
N SER A 41 -4.68 -3.71 6.29
CA SER A 41 -5.32 -4.96 6.69
C SER A 41 -4.28 -5.92 7.26
N TYR A 42 -4.41 -6.20 8.56
CA TYR A 42 -3.50 -7.10 9.24
C TYR A 42 -3.62 -8.53 8.70
N VAL A 43 -4.85 -8.98 8.40
CA VAL A 43 -5.12 -10.33 7.86
C VAL A 43 -4.53 -10.48 6.45
N ALA A 44 -4.66 -9.46 5.61
CA ALA A 44 -4.07 -9.45 4.26
C ALA A 44 -2.57 -9.11 4.25
N ARG A 45 -1.98 -8.84 5.43
CA ARG A 45 -0.59 -8.42 5.61
C ARG A 45 -0.24 -7.15 4.85
N GLU A 46 -1.19 -6.22 4.81
CA GLU A 46 -1.10 -4.98 4.07
C GLU A 46 -0.64 -3.80 4.92
N TRP A 47 0.07 -2.90 4.26
CA TRP A 47 0.48 -1.59 4.74
C TRP A 47 -0.02 -0.55 3.75
N CYS A 48 -0.43 0.60 4.26
CA CYS A 48 -0.73 1.76 3.44
C CYS A 48 0.50 2.67 3.41
N LEU A 49 0.94 3.02 2.20
CA LEU A 49 1.98 4.01 1.95
C LEU A 49 1.33 5.27 1.39
N GLU A 50 1.77 6.44 1.86
CA GLU A 50 1.38 7.73 1.31
C GLU A 50 2.55 8.73 1.27
N PHE A 51 2.42 9.74 0.42
CA PHE A 51 3.32 10.89 0.38
C PHE A 51 2.82 11.98 1.33
N ILE A 52 3.73 12.56 2.11
CA ILE A 52 3.44 13.67 3.01
C ILE A 52 4.41 14.83 2.81
N LEU A 53 3.98 16.05 3.14
CA LEU A 53 4.89 17.17 3.34
C LEU A 53 5.67 16.99 4.65
N THR A 54 7.00 16.97 4.60
CA THR A 54 7.84 16.68 5.77
C THR A 54 7.58 17.63 6.95
N ARG A 55 7.39 18.92 6.68
CA ARG A 55 7.22 19.93 7.75
C ARG A 55 5.84 19.88 8.41
N SER A 56 4.79 19.59 7.65
CA SER A 56 3.41 19.70 8.14
C SER A 56 2.73 18.34 8.33
N GLU A 57 3.40 17.26 7.94
CA GLU A 57 2.90 15.88 7.93
C GLU A 57 1.56 15.69 7.21
N LYS A 58 1.25 16.62 6.30
CA LYS A 58 -0.01 16.61 5.57
C LYS A 58 0.11 15.64 4.40
N PRO A 59 -0.84 14.72 4.24
CA PRO A 59 -0.89 13.86 3.06
C PRO A 59 -1.12 14.70 1.81
N ILE A 60 -0.53 14.24 0.70
CA ILE A 60 -0.61 14.88 -0.60
C ILE A 60 -0.82 13.82 -1.69
N LEU A 61 -1.19 14.27 -2.88
CA LEU A 61 -1.06 13.46 -4.10
C LEU A 61 0.41 13.07 -4.33
N THR A 62 0.62 11.99 -5.06
CA THR A 62 1.95 11.61 -5.50
C THR A 62 2.59 12.76 -6.29
N PRO A 63 3.82 13.17 -5.95
CA PRO A 63 4.48 14.24 -6.68
C PRO A 63 4.64 13.89 -8.16
N ALA A 64 4.61 14.90 -9.03
CA ALA A 64 4.74 14.69 -10.47
C ALA A 64 6.02 13.90 -10.84
N ASN A 65 5.88 12.99 -11.80
CA ASN A 65 6.94 12.11 -12.30
C ASN A 65 7.52 11.14 -11.25
N VAL A 66 6.82 10.92 -10.14
CA VAL A 66 7.16 9.87 -9.17
C VAL A 66 6.45 8.59 -9.54
N THR A 67 7.14 7.47 -9.41
CA THR A 67 6.57 6.13 -9.60
C THR A 67 7.02 5.20 -8.49
N VAL A 68 6.13 4.30 -8.09
CA VAL A 68 6.38 3.32 -7.03
C VAL A 68 6.49 1.95 -7.67
N TRP A 69 7.50 1.17 -7.29
CA TRP A 69 7.75 -0.14 -7.87
C TRP A 69 8.09 -1.17 -6.81
N HIS A 70 7.59 -2.37 -7.02
CA HIS A 70 8.03 -3.58 -6.36
C HIS A 70 9.35 -4.05 -6.95
N ILE A 71 10.32 -4.34 -6.09
CA ILE A 71 11.56 -5.02 -6.45
C ILE A 71 11.41 -6.50 -6.08
N PRO A 72 11.44 -7.41 -7.06
CA PRO A 72 11.41 -8.85 -6.78
C PRO A 72 12.62 -9.28 -5.96
N ASP A 73 12.40 -10.21 -5.04
CA ASP A 73 13.49 -10.90 -4.37
C ASP A 73 14.27 -11.72 -5.43
N PRO A 74 15.60 -11.59 -5.50
CA PRO A 74 16.39 -12.36 -6.46
C PRO A 74 16.28 -13.88 -6.28
N ASP A 75 15.87 -14.36 -5.10
CA ASP A 75 15.65 -15.78 -4.83
C ASP A 75 14.26 -16.27 -5.32
N TRP A 76 13.41 -15.37 -5.82
CA TRP A 76 12.14 -15.75 -6.45
C TRP A 76 12.40 -16.26 -7.88
N ALA A 77 11.58 -17.22 -8.32
CA ALA A 77 11.75 -17.91 -9.60
C ALA A 77 11.98 -16.94 -10.77
N GLU A 78 12.82 -17.38 -11.73
CA GLU A 78 13.12 -16.62 -12.94
C GLU A 78 11.83 -16.15 -13.63
N GLY A 79 11.70 -14.84 -13.85
CA GLY A 79 10.55 -14.23 -14.53
C GLY A 79 9.72 -13.26 -13.70
N VAL A 80 9.94 -13.13 -12.39
CA VAL A 80 9.33 -12.03 -11.62
C VAL A 80 10.11 -10.76 -11.88
N GLY A 81 9.55 -9.87 -12.71
CA GLY A 81 10.13 -8.56 -13.02
C GLY A 81 9.79 -7.47 -11.99
N TYR A 82 10.40 -6.30 -12.16
CA TYR A 82 9.97 -5.07 -11.48
C TYR A 82 8.52 -4.76 -11.87
N ASN A 83 7.64 -4.60 -10.88
CA ASN A 83 6.23 -4.30 -11.13
C ASN A 83 5.91 -2.90 -10.61
N ARG A 84 5.27 -2.08 -11.44
CA ARG A 84 4.78 -0.77 -11.01
C ARG A 84 3.59 -0.97 -10.09
N ILE A 85 3.60 -0.25 -8.96
CA ILE A 85 2.49 -0.19 -8.01
C ILE A 85 1.69 1.08 -8.33
N PHE A 86 0.41 0.92 -8.60
CA PHE A 86 -0.52 2.04 -8.81
C PHE A 86 -1.14 2.45 -7.47
N SER A 87 -1.51 3.72 -7.35
CA SER A 87 -2.27 4.16 -6.19
C SER A 87 -3.65 3.50 -6.21
N LEU A 88 -4.31 3.42 -5.05
CA LEU A 88 -5.69 2.99 -4.95
C LEU A 88 -6.59 3.89 -5.80
N GLU A 89 -6.31 5.19 -5.77
CA GLU A 89 -7.06 6.19 -6.48
C GLU A 89 -6.91 6.03 -8.00
N ASP A 90 -5.69 5.80 -8.51
CA ASP A 90 -5.48 5.45 -9.92
C ASP A 90 -6.23 4.16 -10.29
N THR A 91 -6.08 3.11 -9.46
CA THR A 91 -6.66 1.78 -9.70
C THR A 91 -8.19 1.80 -9.74
N PHE A 92 -8.81 2.65 -8.93
CA PHE A 92 -10.27 2.75 -8.79
C PHE A 92 -10.84 4.05 -9.36
N THR A 93 -10.10 4.75 -10.22
CA THR A 93 -10.51 6.05 -10.80
C THR A 93 -11.93 6.00 -11.38
N ASP A 94 -12.25 4.94 -12.14
CA ASP A 94 -13.56 4.76 -12.77
C ASP A 94 -14.69 4.53 -11.76
N SER A 95 -14.36 4.08 -10.56
CA SER A 95 -15.29 3.86 -9.45
C SER A 95 -15.45 5.09 -8.54
N LEU A 96 -14.66 6.15 -8.75
CA LEU A 96 -14.70 7.41 -8.00
C LEU A 96 -15.05 8.64 -8.87
N PRO A 97 -16.03 8.57 -9.80
CA PRO A 97 -16.31 9.69 -10.70
C PRO A 97 -16.78 10.93 -9.93
N GLY A 98 -16.12 12.07 -10.19
CA GLY A 98 -16.49 13.37 -9.61
C GLY A 98 -16.01 13.61 -8.18
N VAL A 99 -15.29 12.68 -7.56
CA VAL A 99 -14.64 12.91 -6.26
C VAL A 99 -13.26 13.53 -6.49
N PRO A 100 -13.01 14.78 -6.07
CA PRO A 100 -11.68 15.36 -6.22
C PRO A 100 -10.69 14.64 -5.30
N ILE A 101 -9.78 13.88 -5.91
CA ILE A 101 -8.69 13.20 -5.23
C ILE A 101 -7.68 14.26 -4.77
N LYS A 102 -7.40 14.30 -3.46
CA LYS A 102 -6.48 15.28 -2.84
C LYS A 102 -5.23 14.62 -2.23
N GLU A 103 -5.27 13.32 -2.10
CA GLU A 103 -4.28 12.47 -1.47
C GLU A 103 -4.32 11.10 -2.14
N GLU A 104 -3.18 10.41 -2.15
CA GLU A 104 -3.07 9.07 -2.74
C GLU A 104 -2.48 8.08 -1.76
N LYS A 105 -2.90 6.82 -1.88
CA LYS A 105 -2.42 5.71 -1.08
C LYS A 105 -2.00 4.55 -1.96
N TYR A 106 -0.95 3.87 -1.54
CA TYR A 106 -0.46 2.64 -2.14
C TYR A 106 -0.61 1.51 -1.13
N VAL A 107 -0.94 0.33 -1.63
CA VAL A 107 -1.02 -0.89 -0.82
C VAL A 107 0.26 -1.67 -1.03
N LEU A 108 0.96 -1.94 0.07
CA LEU A 108 2.17 -2.74 0.09
C LEU A 108 1.97 -3.94 1.02
N ARG A 109 2.83 -4.95 0.90
CA ARG A 109 2.76 -6.15 1.75
C ARG A 109 3.98 -6.29 2.66
N ASP A 110 3.80 -7.01 3.77
CA ASP A 110 4.89 -7.35 4.69
C ASP A 110 6.13 -7.87 3.95
N GLY A 111 7.30 -7.27 4.23
CA GLY A 111 8.57 -7.73 3.69
C GLY A 111 8.81 -7.42 2.21
N GLU A 112 7.87 -6.74 1.56
CA GLU A 112 8.00 -6.29 0.18
C GLU A 112 9.16 -5.29 0.05
N LYS A 113 10.04 -5.49 -0.93
CA LYS A 113 11.08 -4.52 -1.27
C LYS A 113 10.51 -3.52 -2.26
N VAL A 114 10.57 -2.23 -1.92
CA VAL A 114 9.92 -1.17 -2.69
C VAL A 114 10.95 -0.11 -3.06
N ILE A 115 10.82 0.43 -4.27
CA ILE A 115 11.54 1.61 -4.72
C ILE A 115 10.57 2.71 -5.14
N VAL A 116 10.76 3.88 -4.57
CA VAL A 116 10.12 5.13 -5.02
C VAL A 116 11.10 5.83 -5.93
N TYR A 117 10.80 5.83 -7.22
CA TYR A 117 11.60 6.49 -8.25
C TYR A 117 11.13 7.93 -8.42
N MET A 118 12.06 8.87 -8.31
CA MET A 118 11.84 10.29 -8.59
C MET A 118 12.83 10.78 -9.64
N PRO A 119 12.54 11.91 -10.33
CA PRO A 119 13.52 12.55 -11.18
C PRO A 119 14.78 12.88 -10.37
N LYS A 120 15.90 12.25 -10.73
CA LYS A 120 17.26 12.40 -10.14
C LYS A 120 17.56 11.60 -8.86
N LYS A 121 16.58 10.98 -8.20
CA LYS A 121 16.81 10.22 -6.96
C LYS A 121 15.80 9.08 -6.80
N SER A 122 16.23 8.00 -6.16
CA SER A 122 15.35 6.92 -5.73
C SER A 122 15.48 6.68 -4.23
N VAL A 123 14.40 6.20 -3.61
CA VAL A 123 14.40 5.71 -2.23
C VAL A 123 13.98 4.26 -2.25
N GLU A 124 14.87 3.38 -1.78
CA GLU A 124 14.57 1.97 -1.57
C GLU A 124 14.30 1.71 -0.09
N PHE A 125 13.33 0.87 0.20
CA PHE A 125 13.06 0.39 1.55
C PHE A 125 12.41 -0.99 1.53
N ILE A 126 12.44 -1.67 2.67
CA ILE A 126 11.73 -2.94 2.88
C ILE A 126 10.55 -2.65 3.80
N VAL A 127 9.36 -3.09 3.40
CA VAL A 127 8.16 -2.95 4.22
C VAL A 127 8.32 -3.80 5.47
N PRO A 128 8.02 -3.25 6.67
CA PRO A 128 8.18 -3.98 7.93
C PRO A 128 7.42 -5.31 7.91
N ARG A 129 8.08 -6.38 8.34
CA ARG A 129 7.42 -7.67 8.56
C ARG A 129 6.75 -7.66 9.92
N ARG A 130 5.43 -7.88 9.94
CA ARG A 130 4.73 -8.16 11.19
C ARG A 130 4.86 -9.65 11.53
N PRO A 131 4.86 -10.02 12.81
CA PRO A 131 4.71 -11.42 13.17
C PRO A 131 3.44 -11.97 12.52
N PRO A 132 3.39 -13.27 12.20
CA PRO A 132 2.15 -13.88 11.73
C PRO A 132 1.04 -13.50 12.69
N HIS A 133 -0.09 -13.02 12.19
CA HIS A 133 -1.30 -13.12 12.99
C HIS A 133 -1.46 -14.63 13.22
N THR A 134 -1.15 -15.11 14.41
CA THR A 134 -1.77 -16.33 14.88
C THR A 134 -3.21 -15.92 15.02
N LEU A 135 -3.98 -16.05 13.93
CA LEU A 135 -5.41 -16.25 14.08
C LEU A 135 -5.47 -17.41 15.08
N PRO A 136 -5.97 -17.21 16.32
CA PRO A 136 -6.33 -18.37 17.10
C PRO A 136 -7.19 -19.17 16.16
N PHE A 137 -6.80 -20.42 15.90
CA PHE A 137 -7.51 -21.36 15.05
C PHE A 137 -9.01 -21.16 15.33
N LEU A 138 -9.73 -20.39 14.50
CA LEU A 138 -11.11 -20.05 14.80
C LEU A 138 -11.86 -21.34 14.46
N PRO A 139 -12.36 -22.09 15.44
CA PRO A 139 -13.23 -23.20 15.12
C PRO A 139 -14.49 -22.55 14.55
N GLY A 140 -14.65 -22.59 13.22
CA GLY A 140 -15.79 -21.97 12.52
C GLY A 140 -15.48 -20.77 11.62
N GLY A 141 -14.21 -20.44 11.35
CA GLY A 141 -13.91 -19.55 10.22
C GLY A 141 -14.15 -20.27 8.89
N GLU A 142 -15.26 -20.02 8.21
CA GLU A 142 -15.47 -20.57 6.86
C GLU A 142 -14.43 -19.97 5.89
N HIS A 143 -13.47 -20.79 5.48
CA HIS A 143 -12.58 -20.48 4.38
C HIS A 143 -13.31 -20.77 3.07
N TYR A 144 -13.74 -19.74 2.35
CA TYR A 144 -14.28 -19.94 1.00
C TYR A 144 -13.13 -20.25 0.03
N LYS A 145 -13.02 -21.52 -0.37
CA LYS A 145 -12.24 -21.91 -1.54
C LYS A 145 -13.01 -21.48 -2.78
N LEU A 146 -12.62 -20.37 -3.38
CA LEU A 146 -13.17 -19.97 -4.68
C LEU A 146 -12.70 -20.98 -5.73
N ALA A 147 -13.61 -21.85 -6.16
CA ALA A 147 -13.43 -22.67 -7.33
C ALA A 147 -14.03 -21.90 -8.52
N PHE A 148 -13.19 -21.49 -9.46
CA PHE A 148 -13.66 -20.97 -10.74
C PHE A 148 -14.00 -22.18 -11.63
N ALA A 149 -15.21 -22.16 -12.19
CA ALA A 149 -15.64 -23.12 -13.20
C ALA A 149 -15.15 -22.71 -14.59
#